data_AF-A0A6B3G3R5-F1
#
_entry.id   AF-A0A6B3G3R5-F1
#
_cell.length_a   1.000
_cell.length_b   1.000
_cell.length_c   1.000
_cell.angle_alpha   90.00
_cell.angle_beta   90.00
_cell.angle_gamma   90.00
#
_symmetry.space_group_name_H-M   'P 1'
#
loop_
_entity.id
_entity.type
_entity.pdbx_description
1 polymer ?
#
loop_
_entity_poly.entity_id
_entity_poly.type
_entity_poly.pdbx_seq_one_letter_code
_entity_poly.pdbx_strand_id
1 'polypeptide(L)'
;VGGNAEQISSFLDQRHRDGMTLAEALKLAVQALSREPGGGEREIPAERLEVAVLDRTRPQQRKFKRIVGRQLARLLETESAASTPTDAPS
;
A
#
# COMPACT_ATOMS: atom_id res chain seq x y z
N VAL A 1 -14.45 11.15 -0.34
CA VAL A 1 -14.12 9.81 -0.87
C VAL A 1 -15.32 9.35 -1.68
N GLY A 2 -15.13 8.75 -2.85
CA GLY A 2 -16.24 8.29 -3.70
C GLY A 2 -16.10 6.81 -4.05
N GLY A 3 -17.18 6.17 -4.49
CA GLY A 3 -17.23 4.73 -4.77
C GLY A 3 -17.57 3.91 -3.55
N ASN A 4 -16.93 2.74 -3.41
CA ASN A 4 -17.22 1.71 -2.40
C ASN A 4 -16.53 2.00 -1.05
N ALA A 5 -16.82 3.17 -0.46
CA ALA A 5 -16.08 3.69 0.69
C ALA A 5 -16.24 2.81 1.94
N GLU A 6 -17.44 2.30 2.22
CA GLU A 6 -17.74 1.51 3.42
C GLU A 6 -16.99 0.18 3.43
N GLN A 7 -16.94 -0.53 2.29
CA GLN A 7 -16.19 -1.79 2.17
C GLN A 7 -14.68 -1.54 2.31
N ILE A 8 -14.17 -0.47 1.71
CA ILE A 8 -12.76 -0.08 1.81
C ILE A 8 -12.40 0.22 3.27
N SER A 9 -13.18 1.06 3.96
CA SER A 9 -12.96 1.38 5.37
C SER A 9 -12.96 0.13 6.25
N SER A 10 -13.98 -0.74 6.10
CA SER A 10 -14.04 -1.99 6.87
C SER A 10 -12.84 -2.91 6.62
N PHE A 11 -12.38 -3.00 5.36
CA PHE A 11 -11.21 -3.82 5.02
C PHE A 11 -9.92 -3.26 5.64
N LEU A 12 -9.74 -1.94 5.60
CA LEU A 12 -8.60 -1.25 6.20
C LEU A 12 -8.60 -1.40 7.71
N ASP A 13 -9.74 -1.17 8.38
CA ASP A 13 -9.87 -1.24 9.85
C ASP A 13 -9.47 -2.63 10.39
N GLN A 14 -9.79 -3.69 9.65
CA GLN A 14 -9.48 -5.06 10.06
C GLN A 14 -8.00 -5.45 9.91
N ARG A 15 -7.25 -4.75 9.06
CA ARG A 15 -5.91 -5.21 8.61
C ARG A 15 -4.80 -4.19 8.83
N HIS A 16 -5.16 -2.92 9.03
CA HIS A 16 -4.21 -1.89 9.39
C HIS A 16 -3.55 -2.21 10.73
N ARG A 17 -2.26 -1.94 10.82
CA ARG A 17 -1.45 -2.09 12.03
C ARG A 17 -0.56 -0.87 12.16
N ASP A 18 -0.40 -0.38 13.39
CA ASP A 18 0.56 0.67 13.65
C ASP A 18 1.99 0.20 13.31
N GLY A 19 2.81 1.14 12.85
CA GLY A 19 4.20 0.86 12.48
C GLY A 19 4.39 0.14 11.15
N MET A 20 3.34 -0.04 10.33
CA MET A 20 3.48 -0.54 8.96
C MET A 20 4.52 0.24 8.17
N THR A 21 5.35 -0.49 7.42
CA THR A 21 6.21 0.10 6.41
C THR A 21 5.38 0.75 5.31
N LEU A 22 5.99 1.67 4.56
CA LEU A 22 5.33 2.31 3.41
C LEU A 22 4.86 1.27 2.37
N ALA A 23 5.62 0.19 2.16
CA ALA A 23 5.26 -0.86 1.22
C ALA A 23 4.03 -1.65 1.69
N GLU A 24 4.00 -2.08 2.96
CA GLU A 24 2.84 -2.78 3.55
C GLU A 24 1.57 -1.92 3.48
N ALA A 25 1.67 -0.65 3.91
CA ALA A 25 0.52 0.26 3.92
C ALA A 25 -0.01 0.52 2.50
N LEU A 26 0.89 0.71 1.53
CA LEU A 26 0.51 0.89 0.12
C LEU A 26 -0.19 -0.34 -0.43
N LYS A 27 0.34 -1.54 -0.16
CA LYS A 27 -0.26 -2.80 -0.63
C LYS A 27 -1.63 -3.02 -0.03
N LEU A 28 -1.78 -2.79 1.27
CA LEU A 28 -3.07 -2.89 1.93
C LEU A 28 -4.09 -1.95 1.28
N ALA A 29 -3.69 -0.71 0.98
CA ALA A 29 -4.55 0.24 0.29
C ALA A 29 -4.94 -0.24 -1.13
N VAL A 30 -3.99 -0.80 -1.90
CA VAL A 30 -4.29 -1.37 -3.22
C VAL A 30 -5.23 -2.57 -3.13
N GLN A 31 -5.01 -3.49 -2.19
CA GLN A 31 -5.91 -4.62 -1.94
C GLN A 31 -7.32 -4.17 -1.55
N ALA A 32 -7.44 -3.09 -0.78
CA ALA A 32 -8.72 -2.49 -0.44
C ALA A 32 -9.42 -1.93 -1.70
N LEU A 33 -8.67 -1.21 -2.55
CA LEU A 33 -9.17 -0.59 -3.79
C LEU A 33 -9.50 -1.60 -4.89
N SER A 34 -8.82 -2.76 -4.90
CA SER A 34 -9.02 -3.83 -5.88
C SER A 34 -10.31 -4.61 -5.67
N ARG A 35 -11.00 -4.45 -4.54
CA ARG A 35 -12.25 -5.15 -4.25
C ARG A 35 -13.44 -4.55 -4.97
N GLU A 36 -14.24 -5.41 -5.58
CA GLU A 36 -15.45 -5.01 -6.28
C GLU A 36 -16.72 -5.28 -5.45
N PRO A 37 -17.78 -4.46 -5.63
CA PRO A 37 -19.10 -4.76 -5.11
C PRO A 37 -19.58 -6.11 -5.69
N GLY A 38 -19.85 -7.10 -4.83
CA GLY A 38 -20.26 -8.45 -5.24
C GLY A 38 -19.20 -9.55 -5.06
N GLY A 39 -18.03 -9.23 -4.52
CA GLY A 39 -17.05 -10.23 -4.06
C GLY A 39 -15.95 -10.59 -5.06
N GLY A 40 -15.82 -9.83 -6.15
CA GLY A 40 -14.71 -9.94 -7.08
C GLY A 40 -13.48 -9.13 -6.65
N GLU A 41 -12.35 -9.43 -7.28
CA GLU A 41 -11.12 -8.64 -7.18
C GLU A 41 -10.64 -8.28 -8.59
N ARG A 42 -10.23 -7.03 -8.77
CA ARG A 42 -9.65 -6.54 -10.02
C ARG A 42 -8.18 -6.18 -9.83
N GLU A 43 -7.39 -6.44 -10.85
CA GLU A 43 -6.02 -5.96 -10.90
C GLU A 43 -5.98 -4.45 -11.18
N ILE A 44 -5.20 -3.72 -10.37
CA ILE A 44 -4.93 -2.29 -10.58
C ILE A 44 -3.44 -2.13 -10.90
N PRO A 45 -3.08 -1.97 -12.19
CA PRO A 45 -1.69 -1.76 -12.57
C PRO A 45 -1.18 -0.43 -12.00
N ALA A 46 0.13 -0.37 -11.72
CA ALA A 46 0.77 0.78 -11.05
C ALA A 46 0.55 2.10 -11.80
N GLU A 47 0.44 2.04 -13.12
CA GLU A 47 0.23 3.19 -14.01
C GLU A 47 -1.17 3.82 -13.84
N ARG A 48 -2.12 3.09 -13.24
CA ARG A 48 -3.46 3.59 -12.92
C ARG A 48 -3.60 4.10 -11.49
N LEU A 49 -2.50 4.16 -10.73
CA LEU A 49 -2.49 4.64 -9.36
C LEU A 49 -1.85 6.03 -9.27
N GLU A 50 -2.55 6.95 -8.60
CA GLU A 50 -1.96 8.21 -8.14
C GLU A 50 -1.58 8.07 -6.67
N VAL A 51 -0.27 8.16 -6.37
CA VAL A 51 0.25 7.92 -5.02
C VAL A 51 1.07 9.11 -4.53
N ALA A 52 0.80 9.55 -3.31
CA ALA A 52 1.58 10.56 -2.62
C ALA A 52 1.62 10.29 -1.12
N VAL A 53 2.67 10.80 -0.47
CA VAL A 53 2.90 10.67 0.97
C VAL A 53 3.17 12.03 1.60
N LEU A 54 2.88 12.12 2.90
CA LEU A 54 3.39 13.17 3.78
C LEU A 54 4.62 12.62 4.52
N ASP A 55 5.79 12.92 4.01
CA ASP A 55 7.05 12.41 4.54
C ASP A 55 7.61 13.37 5.60
N ARG A 56 7.40 13.02 6.87
CA ARG A 56 7.86 13.78 8.03
C ARG A 56 9.38 13.87 8.16
N THR A 57 10.12 12.97 7.52
CA THR A 57 11.58 12.91 7.61
C THR A 57 12.27 13.90 6.68
N ARG A 58 11.54 14.49 5.72
CA ARG A 58 12.13 15.45 4.78
C ARG A 58 12.59 16.72 5.51
N PRO A 59 13.77 17.27 5.17
CA PRO A 59 14.23 18.52 5.76
C PRO A 59 13.47 19.74 5.21
N GLN A 60 12.88 19.65 4.01
CA GLN A 60 12.09 20.74 3.44
C GLN A 60 10.82 21.00 4.24
N GLN A 61 10.33 22.24 4.22
CA GLN A 61 9.05 22.61 4.85
C GLN A 61 7.88 21.83 4.27
N ARG A 62 7.83 21.64 2.93
CA ARG A 62 6.78 20.88 2.25
C ARG A 62 7.03 19.37 2.39
N LYS A 63 6.17 18.70 3.15
CA LYS A 63 6.27 17.24 3.41
C LYS A 63 5.64 16.38 2.31
N PHE A 64 4.80 16.97 1.48
CA PHE A 64 4.16 16.28 0.36
C PHE A 64 5.20 15.79 -0.67
N LYS A 65 5.09 14.51 -1.04
CA LYS A 65 5.95 13.86 -2.04
C LYS A 65 5.11 12.89 -2.87
N ARG A 66 5.09 13.06 -4.19
CA ARG A 66 4.51 12.08 -5.12
C ARG A 66 5.44 10.87 -5.27
N ILE A 67 4.84 9.70 -5.46
CA ILE A 67 5.52 8.44 -5.75
C ILE A 67 5.04 7.98 -7.12
N VAL A 68 5.95 7.88 -8.10
CA VAL A 68 5.59 7.66 -9.50
C VAL A 68 6.49 6.62 -10.18
N GLY A 69 6.02 6.04 -11.27
CA GLY A 69 6.78 5.18 -12.18
C GLY A 69 7.52 4.05 -11.45
N ARG A 70 8.81 3.86 -11.78
CA ARG A 70 9.67 2.80 -11.20
C ARG A 70 9.78 2.82 -9.68
N GLN A 71 9.55 3.95 -9.02
CA GLN A 71 9.54 3.98 -7.56
C GLN A 71 8.26 3.32 -7.01
N LEU A 72 7.12 3.60 -7.64
CA LEU A 72 5.84 3.02 -7.27
C LEU A 72 5.83 1.51 -7.55
N ALA A 73 6.26 1.09 -8.73
CA ALA A 73 6.32 -0.32 -9.11
C ALA A 73 7.14 -1.14 -8.10
N ARG A 74 8.36 -0.66 -7.75
CA ARG A 74 9.20 -1.33 -6.75
C ARG A 74 8.56 -1.45 -5.37
N LEU A 75 7.85 -0.42 -4.91
CA LEU A 75 7.15 -0.48 -3.62
C LEU A 75 6.04 -1.54 -3.60
N LEU A 76 5.36 -1.73 -4.73
CA LEU A 76 4.35 -2.78 -4.90
C LEU A 76 4.98 -4.19 -5.01
N GLU A 77 6.24 -4.31 -5.43
CA GLU A 77 6.97 -5.59 -5.53
C GLU A 77 7.65 -6.04 -4.22
N THR A 78 8.06 -5.10 -3.35
CA THR A 78 9.05 -5.28 -2.25
C THR A 78 8.78 -6.39 -1.21
N GLU A 79 7.60 -7.00 -1.16
CA GLU A 79 7.27 -8.04 -0.15
C GLU A 79 7.38 -9.48 -0.66
N SER A 80 7.54 -9.72 -1.97
CA SER A 80 7.84 -11.09 -2.45
C SER A 80 9.17 -11.62 -1.90
N ALA A 81 10.05 -10.76 -1.36
CA ALA A 81 11.35 -11.14 -0.80
C ALA A 81 11.38 -11.25 0.73
N ALA A 82 10.32 -10.87 1.46
CA ALA A 82 10.34 -10.79 2.93
C ALA A 82 9.82 -12.06 3.65
N SER A 83 9.74 -13.18 2.94
CA SER A 83 9.46 -14.51 3.53
C SER A 83 10.67 -15.44 3.38
N THR A 84 11.81 -15.03 3.92
CA THR A 84 12.81 -16.01 4.39
C THR A 84 12.67 -16.08 5.90
N PRO A 85 12.13 -17.19 6.47
CA PRO A 85 12.27 -17.44 7.88
C PRO A 85 13.75 -17.70 8.14
N THR A 86 14.45 -16.71 8.69
CA THR A 86 15.74 -16.92 9.35
C THR A 86 15.45 -17.47 10.74
N ASP A 87 15.43 -18.80 10.86
CA ASP A 87 15.55 -19.56 12.10
C ASP A 87 16.09 -20.96 11.69
N ALA A 88 17.16 -21.56 12.23
CA ALA A 88 18.01 -21.28 13.39
C ALA A 88 19.37 -22.01 13.18
N PRO A 89 20.42 -21.71 13.97
CA PRO A 89 21.64 -22.52 14.02
C PRO A 89 21.43 -23.81 14.85
N SER A 90 22.14 -24.87 14.50
CA SER A 90 22.50 -25.99 15.38
C SER A 90 24.00 -26.25 15.28
#